data_AF-A0A5C0VH26-F1
#
_entry.id   AF-A0A5C0VH26-F1
#
_cell.length_a   1.000
_cell.length_b   1.000
_cell.length_c   1.000
_cell.angle_alpha   90.00
_cell.angle_beta   90.00
_cell.angle_gamma   90.00
#
_symmetry.space_group_name_H-M   'P 1'
#
loop_
_entity.id
_entity.type
_entity.pdbx_description
1 polymer ?
#
loop_
_entity_poly.entity_id
_entity_poly.type
_entity_poly.pdbx_seq_one_letter_code
_entity_poly.pdbx_strand_id
1 'polypeptide(L)'
;MKLITNVQELEKILKELKANPIFYAFGENKENFHSSFWKWMFNENAKETILILTGINENEDLNLNNSFLEREQNASNSDKEHKYKARYDVLITINGIRKYIIETKVKSFPTLEQLRRIEYATKDKHKIKFFCIHLYPSNTLENLKSTLNNWFFYDFESLSKRINIEKFSQIKRVYIEDYKKMLIGLSDLFRLFSFNQTRPNYDFVWKNAKNQEDNFDLQAKLEEYKLWELFLHYRSKHFFIAFKKQ
;
A
#
# COMPACT_ATOMS: atom_id res chain seq x y z
N MET A 1 16.89 -15.42 -27.52
CA MET A 1 17.68 -15.48 -26.27
C MET A 1 16.81 -14.94 -25.13
N LYS A 2 16.54 -15.78 -24.11
CA LYS A 2 16.05 -15.54 -22.74
C LYS A 2 14.86 -14.59 -22.48
N LEU A 3 13.64 -15.15 -22.58
CA LEU A 3 12.46 -14.81 -21.75
C LEU A 3 12.45 -15.58 -20.40
N ILE A 4 13.47 -16.41 -20.16
CA ILE A 4 13.61 -17.32 -19.00
C ILE A 4 13.80 -16.56 -17.68
N THR A 5 14.04 -15.24 -17.70
CA THR A 5 14.31 -14.44 -16.51
C THR A 5 13.07 -14.09 -15.68
N ASN A 6 11.87 -13.98 -16.27
CA ASN A 6 10.71 -13.46 -15.52
C ASN A 6 9.90 -14.56 -14.79
N VAL A 7 9.87 -15.79 -15.32
CA VAL A 7 9.08 -16.88 -14.71
C VAL A 7 9.78 -17.46 -13.49
N GLN A 8 11.10 -17.69 -13.56
CA GLN A 8 11.88 -18.18 -12.42
C GLN A 8 11.91 -17.17 -11.27
N GLU A 9 12.00 -15.87 -11.60
CA GLU A 9 11.96 -14.79 -10.61
C GLU A 9 10.57 -14.67 -9.97
N LEU A 10 9.51 -14.78 -10.76
CA LEU A 10 8.13 -14.86 -10.26
C LEU A 10 7.94 -16.06 -9.32
N GLU A 11 8.36 -17.26 -9.73
CA GLU A 11 8.25 -18.48 -8.91
C GLU A 11 9.00 -18.35 -7.60
N LYS A 12 10.19 -17.75 -7.63
CA LYS A 12 10.96 -17.45 -6.43
C LYS A 12 10.19 -16.54 -5.48
N ILE A 13 9.67 -15.41 -5.97
CA ILE A 13 8.91 -14.46 -5.15
C ILE A 13 7.65 -15.11 -4.58
N LEU A 14 6.90 -15.85 -5.40
CA LEU A 14 5.69 -16.54 -4.94
C LEU A 14 6.01 -17.59 -3.87
N LYS A 15 7.10 -18.34 -4.02
CA LYS A 15 7.55 -19.31 -3.01
C LYS A 15 7.94 -18.64 -1.70
N GLU A 16 8.63 -17.50 -1.76
CA GLU A 16 9.01 -16.71 -0.58
C GLU A 16 7.78 -16.12 0.12
N LEU A 17 6.82 -15.59 -0.64
CA LEU A 17 5.54 -15.11 -0.10
C LEU A 17 4.74 -16.26 0.54
N LYS A 18 4.70 -17.44 -0.09
CA LYS A 18 4.02 -18.64 0.45
C LYS A 18 4.62 -19.11 1.76
N ALA A 19 5.95 -19.04 1.90
CA ALA A 19 6.62 -19.46 3.11
C ALA A 19 6.36 -18.50 4.30
N ASN A 20 5.80 -17.33 4.03
CA ASN A 20 5.57 -16.29 5.03
C ASN A 20 4.17 -16.43 5.67
N PRO A 21 4.07 -16.72 6.98
CA PRO A 21 2.78 -16.91 7.64
C PRO A 21 1.90 -15.65 7.61
N ILE A 22 2.52 -14.46 7.62
CA ILE A 22 1.79 -13.18 7.55
C ILE A 22 1.13 -12.99 6.19
N PHE A 23 1.69 -13.55 5.12
CA PHE A 23 1.12 -13.45 3.77
C PHE A 23 -0.27 -14.11 3.66
N TYR A 24 -0.53 -15.20 4.39
CA TYR A 24 -1.85 -15.83 4.42
C TYR A 24 -2.90 -14.94 5.08
N ALA A 25 -2.56 -14.30 6.21
CA ALA A 25 -3.44 -13.35 6.87
C ALA A 25 -3.75 -12.13 5.98
N PHE A 26 -2.75 -11.66 5.22
CA PHE A 26 -2.97 -10.66 4.18
C PHE A 26 -3.91 -11.17 3.07
N GLY A 27 -3.71 -12.39 2.59
CA GLY A 27 -4.50 -13.01 1.52
C GLY A 27 -6.00 -13.03 1.81
N GLU A 28 -6.39 -13.32 3.06
CA GLU A 28 -7.78 -13.34 3.53
C GLU A 28 -8.43 -11.95 3.58
N ASN A 29 -7.69 -10.90 3.97
CA ASN A 29 -8.24 -9.56 4.11
C ASN A 29 -7.28 -8.45 3.67
N LYS A 30 -7.02 -8.39 2.36
CA LYS A 30 -6.01 -7.51 1.76
C LYS A 30 -6.17 -6.01 2.09
N GLU A 31 -7.40 -5.53 2.29
CA GLU A 31 -7.67 -4.11 2.59
C GLU A 31 -7.45 -3.78 4.07
N ASN A 32 -8.04 -4.58 4.97
CA ASN A 32 -8.00 -4.27 6.39
C ASN A 32 -6.77 -4.87 7.10
N PHE A 33 -6.05 -5.79 6.45
CA PHE A 33 -4.88 -6.42 7.05
C PHE A 33 -3.82 -5.39 7.47
N HIS A 34 -3.44 -4.48 6.57
CA HIS A 34 -2.37 -3.51 6.85
C HIS A 34 -2.71 -2.58 8.01
N SER A 35 -3.89 -1.97 7.99
CA SER A 35 -4.32 -1.07 9.07
C SER A 35 -4.47 -1.83 10.40
N SER A 36 -4.91 -3.10 10.39
CA SER A 36 -4.93 -3.96 11.59
C SER A 36 -3.53 -4.23 12.11
N PHE A 37 -2.60 -4.58 11.22
CA PHE A 37 -1.22 -4.86 11.58
C PHE A 37 -0.53 -3.61 12.15
N TRP A 38 -0.78 -2.45 11.56
CA TRP A 38 -0.26 -1.17 12.06
C TRP A 38 -0.86 -0.76 13.39
N LYS A 39 -2.15 -1.04 13.63
CA LYS A 39 -2.76 -0.84 14.95
C LYS A 39 -2.06 -1.70 16.00
N TRP A 40 -1.80 -2.96 15.68
CA TRP A 40 -1.06 -3.85 16.57
C TRP A 40 0.36 -3.34 16.82
N MET A 41 1.13 -3.00 15.76
CA MET A 41 2.46 -2.39 15.91
C MET A 41 2.44 -1.11 16.76
N PHE A 42 1.43 -0.25 16.58
CA PHE A 42 1.28 0.99 17.34
C PHE A 42 1.09 0.71 18.84
N ASN A 43 0.32 -0.31 19.19
CA ASN A 43 0.12 -0.70 20.59
C ASN A 43 1.41 -1.26 21.22
N GLU A 44 2.30 -1.86 20.42
CA GLU A 44 3.61 -2.37 20.89
C GLU A 44 4.64 -1.23 21.00
N ASN A 45 4.75 -0.38 19.98
CA ASN A 45 5.61 0.81 19.98
C ASN A 45 5.01 1.89 19.08
N ALA A 46 4.27 2.81 19.69
CA ALA A 46 3.57 3.89 19.00
C ALA A 46 4.54 4.84 18.28
N LYS A 47 5.63 5.23 18.94
CA LYS A 47 6.64 6.16 18.38
C LYS A 47 7.26 5.59 17.10
N GLU A 48 7.73 4.36 17.17
CA GLU A 48 8.35 3.69 16.02
C GLU A 48 7.32 3.47 14.90
N THR A 49 6.09 3.10 15.24
CA THR A 49 5.04 2.91 14.23
C THR A 49 4.70 4.21 13.50
N ILE A 50 4.61 5.34 14.22
CA ILE A 50 4.41 6.65 13.61
C ILE A 50 5.57 6.98 12.67
N LEU A 51 6.82 6.78 13.11
CA LEU A 51 8.00 7.00 12.29
C LEU A 51 7.97 6.15 11.00
N ILE A 52 7.64 4.87 11.11
CA ILE A 52 7.54 3.97 9.96
C ILE A 52 6.50 4.52 8.95
N LEU A 53 5.27 4.77 9.41
CA LEU A 53 4.15 5.14 8.55
C LEU A 53 4.28 6.54 7.95
N THR A 54 4.83 7.49 8.70
CA THR A 54 4.88 8.89 8.31
C THR A 54 6.25 9.34 7.80
N GLY A 55 7.32 8.62 8.14
CA GLY A 55 8.71 9.04 7.88
C GLY A 55 9.13 10.26 8.70
N ILE A 56 8.28 10.73 9.62
CA ILE A 56 8.54 11.91 10.44
C ILE A 56 9.10 11.42 11.77
N ASN A 57 10.31 11.87 12.09
CA ASN A 57 10.84 11.70 13.43
C ASN A 57 10.23 12.77 14.34
N GLU A 58 9.09 12.39 14.89
CA GLU A 58 8.47 12.98 16.05
C GLU A 58 9.51 12.96 17.20
N ASN A 59 10.04 14.14 17.60
CA ASN A 59 11.12 14.33 18.59
C ASN A 59 11.02 13.40 19.82
N GLU A 60 12.17 13.15 20.47
CA GLU A 60 12.26 12.18 21.57
C GLU A 60 11.36 12.45 22.77
N ASP A 61 10.91 13.70 22.95
CA ASP A 61 10.08 14.16 24.07
C ASP A 61 8.58 14.17 23.81
N LEU A 62 8.09 13.54 22.73
CA LEU A 62 6.66 13.40 22.54
C LEU A 62 6.08 12.48 23.59
N ASN A 63 5.46 13.09 24.60
CA ASN A 63 4.56 12.41 25.50
C ASN A 63 3.45 11.77 24.65
N LEU A 64 3.28 10.45 24.74
CA LEU A 64 2.27 9.69 23.98
C LEU A 64 1.11 9.20 24.87
N ASN A 65 0.98 9.70 26.11
CA ASN A 65 0.03 9.20 27.11
C ASN A 65 -1.45 9.26 26.68
N ASN A 66 -1.80 10.07 25.68
CA ASN A 66 -3.14 10.10 25.08
C ASN A 66 -3.08 10.00 23.55
N SER A 67 -2.30 9.02 23.07
CA SER A 67 -2.13 8.75 21.65
C SER A 67 -2.71 7.41 21.26
N PHE A 68 -3.39 7.37 20.12
CA PHE A 68 -4.01 6.16 19.62
C PHE A 68 -4.07 6.17 18.09
N LEU A 69 -3.94 4.97 17.55
CA LEU A 69 -4.29 4.67 16.16
C LEU A 69 -5.70 4.11 16.14
N GLU A 70 -6.58 4.68 15.34
CA GLU A 70 -7.91 4.15 15.04
C GLU A 70 -7.96 3.69 13.60
N ARG A 71 -8.73 2.64 13.35
CA ARG A 71 -8.98 2.16 11.99
C ARG A 71 -10.36 2.53 11.53
N GLU A 72 -10.52 2.60 10.21
CA GLU A 72 -11.84 2.53 9.57
C GLU A 72 -12.82 3.63 10.05
N GLN A 73 -12.28 4.80 10.40
CA GLN A 73 -13.02 5.91 11.00
C GLN A 73 -13.86 6.65 9.96
N ASN A 74 -15.16 6.79 10.24
CA ASN A 74 -16.05 7.57 9.40
C ASN A 74 -15.80 9.07 9.63
N ALA A 75 -15.76 9.80 8.53
CA ALA A 75 -15.63 11.24 8.52
C ALA A 75 -16.74 11.87 7.70
N SER A 76 -17.26 12.97 8.21
CA SER A 76 -18.20 13.79 7.49
C SER A 76 -17.97 15.25 7.79
N ASN A 77 -17.94 16.04 6.72
CA ASN A 77 -17.91 17.48 6.81
C ASN A 77 -18.85 18.04 5.75
N SER A 78 -19.39 19.21 6.00
CA SER A 78 -20.26 19.90 5.08
C SER A 78 -19.77 21.33 4.93
N ASP A 79 -19.71 21.80 3.69
CA ASP A 79 -19.70 23.22 3.42
C ASP A 79 -21.11 23.69 3.05
N LYS A 80 -21.25 24.95 2.60
CA LYS A 80 -22.56 25.54 2.29
C LYS A 80 -23.30 24.82 1.16
N GLU A 81 -22.60 24.06 0.30
CA GLU A 81 -23.17 23.52 -0.93
C GLU A 81 -23.07 21.99 -1.00
N HIS A 82 -22.14 21.36 -0.26
CA HIS A 82 -21.83 19.95 -0.39
C HIS A 82 -21.63 19.26 0.97
N LYS A 83 -22.12 18.02 1.07
CA LYS A 83 -21.84 17.10 2.18
C LYS A 83 -20.83 16.06 1.74
N TYR A 84 -19.62 16.15 2.27
CA TYR A 84 -18.55 15.19 2.05
C TYR A 84 -18.61 14.09 3.09
N LYS A 85 -18.52 12.84 2.63
CA LYS A 85 -18.38 11.66 3.47
C LYS A 85 -17.19 10.84 2.99
N ALA A 86 -16.39 10.37 3.94
CA ALA A 86 -15.28 9.47 3.69
C ALA A 86 -15.13 8.49 4.86
N ARG A 87 -14.36 7.43 4.65
CA ARG A 87 -13.89 6.54 5.69
C ARG A 87 -12.38 6.51 5.59
N TYR A 88 -11.69 6.77 6.69
CA TYR A 88 -10.23 6.70 6.76
C TYR A 88 -9.83 5.27 7.06
N ASP A 89 -8.82 4.75 6.36
CA ASP A 89 -8.26 3.44 6.74
C ASP A 89 -7.59 3.52 8.11
N VAL A 90 -6.82 4.59 8.35
CA VAL A 90 -6.16 4.86 9.64
C VAL A 90 -6.22 6.34 9.99
N LEU A 91 -6.51 6.61 11.27
CA LEU A 91 -6.38 7.91 11.91
C LEU A 91 -5.42 7.78 13.11
N ILE A 92 -4.40 8.63 13.19
CA ILE A 92 -3.52 8.72 14.35
C ILE A 92 -3.80 10.02 15.09
N THR A 93 -4.14 9.87 16.36
CA THR A 93 -4.28 10.95 17.33
C THR A 93 -3.07 10.94 18.23
N ILE A 94 -2.47 12.11 18.44
CA ILE A 94 -1.37 12.31 19.38
C ILE A 94 -1.81 13.35 20.40
N ASN A 95 -1.78 12.98 21.67
CA ASN A 95 -2.22 13.82 22.79
C ASN A 95 -3.63 14.39 22.61
N GLY A 96 -4.58 13.55 22.19
CA GLY A 96 -5.97 13.95 21.94
C GLY A 96 -6.19 14.79 20.68
N ILE A 97 -5.13 15.08 19.90
CA ILE A 97 -5.22 15.87 18.67
C ILE A 97 -5.00 14.95 17.46
N ARG A 98 -5.93 14.97 16.50
CA ARG A 98 -5.77 14.28 15.22
C ARG A 98 -4.57 14.87 14.47
N LYS A 99 -3.60 14.02 14.13
CA LYS A 99 -2.36 14.44 13.45
C LYS A 99 -2.23 13.86 12.05
N TYR A 100 -2.53 12.57 11.90
CA TYR A 100 -2.23 11.85 10.68
C TYR A 100 -3.44 11.06 10.20
N ILE A 101 -3.75 11.19 8.92
CA ILE A 101 -4.69 10.31 8.22
C ILE A 101 -3.89 9.52 7.20
N ILE A 102 -4.03 8.20 7.21
CA ILE A 102 -3.34 7.30 6.30
C ILE A 102 -4.40 6.52 5.52
N GLU A 103 -4.29 6.57 4.21
CA GLU A 103 -5.05 5.79 3.24
C GLU A 103 -4.13 4.70 2.66
N THR A 104 -4.63 3.46 2.58
CA THR A 104 -3.88 2.32 2.08
C THR A 104 -4.40 1.88 0.71
N LYS A 105 -3.51 1.74 -0.26
CA LYS A 105 -3.86 1.37 -1.64
C LYS A 105 -3.13 0.10 -2.09
N VAL A 106 -3.81 -1.02 -1.86
CA VAL A 106 -3.36 -2.36 -2.25
C VAL A 106 -4.08 -2.81 -3.51
N LYS A 107 -5.41 -2.87 -3.46
CA LYS A 107 -6.23 -3.40 -4.56
C LYS A 107 -6.39 -2.42 -5.70
N SER A 108 -6.60 -1.14 -5.39
CA SER A 108 -6.95 -0.12 -6.37
C SER A 108 -6.02 1.08 -6.37
N PHE A 109 -5.83 1.64 -7.57
CA PHE A 109 -5.01 2.82 -7.77
C PHE A 109 -5.65 4.02 -7.07
N PRO A 110 -4.92 4.82 -6.27
CA PRO A 110 -5.47 6.03 -5.68
C PRO A 110 -5.99 6.97 -6.75
N THR A 111 -7.18 7.53 -6.56
CA THR A 111 -7.70 8.56 -7.48
C THR A 111 -7.72 9.92 -6.81
N LEU A 112 -7.53 10.97 -7.61
CA LEU A 112 -7.59 12.36 -7.15
C LEU A 112 -8.91 12.65 -6.42
N GLU A 113 -10.02 12.18 -6.97
CA GLU A 113 -11.35 12.36 -6.40
C GLU A 113 -11.47 11.72 -5.01
N GLN A 114 -11.00 10.47 -4.85
CA GLN A 114 -11.04 9.77 -3.56
C GLN A 114 -10.23 10.51 -2.50
N LEU A 115 -9.00 10.89 -2.83
CA LEU A 115 -8.09 11.56 -1.89
C LEU A 115 -8.60 12.97 -1.53
N ARG A 116 -9.11 13.74 -2.51
CA ARG A 116 -9.76 15.04 -2.24
C ARG A 116 -11.00 14.88 -1.37
N ARG A 117 -11.83 13.87 -1.61
CA ARG A 117 -13.02 13.61 -0.79
C ARG A 117 -12.65 13.35 0.67
N ILE A 118 -11.57 12.61 0.92
CA ILE A 118 -11.01 12.40 2.27
C ILE A 118 -10.61 13.74 2.90
N GLU A 119 -9.85 14.58 2.19
CA GLU A 119 -9.48 15.91 2.69
C GLU A 119 -10.70 16.77 3.03
N TYR A 120 -11.68 16.85 2.13
CA TYR A 120 -12.86 17.69 2.33
C TYR A 120 -13.75 17.17 3.46
N ALA A 121 -13.87 15.86 3.64
CA ALA A 121 -14.60 15.25 4.76
C ALA A 121 -13.93 15.48 6.13
N THR A 122 -12.70 15.99 6.16
CA THR A 122 -11.90 16.21 7.38
C THR A 122 -12.09 17.62 7.95
N LYS A 123 -12.84 17.74 9.05
CA LYS A 123 -12.87 18.95 9.89
C LYS A 123 -11.46 19.15 10.48
N ASP A 124 -10.82 20.30 10.26
CA ASP A 124 -9.42 20.61 10.59
C ASP A 124 -8.33 20.04 9.64
N LYS A 125 -8.65 19.81 8.36
CA LYS A 125 -7.67 19.33 7.36
C LYS A 125 -6.33 20.09 7.32
N HIS A 126 -6.30 21.38 7.68
CA HIS A 126 -5.08 22.20 7.69
C HIS A 126 -4.10 21.85 8.83
N LYS A 127 -4.54 21.12 9.85
CA LYS A 127 -3.72 20.70 11.00
C LYS A 127 -3.30 19.23 10.90
N ILE A 128 -3.73 18.54 9.85
CA ILE A 128 -3.56 17.11 9.64
C ILE A 128 -2.67 16.89 8.42
N LYS A 129 -1.74 15.94 8.51
CA LYS A 129 -0.99 15.47 7.35
C LYS A 129 -1.64 14.20 6.80
N PHE A 130 -1.74 14.13 5.48
CA PHE A 130 -2.36 13.00 4.79
C PHE A 130 -1.28 12.12 4.17
N PHE A 131 -1.42 10.81 4.30
CA PHE A 131 -0.47 9.84 3.75
C PHE A 131 -1.22 8.83 2.90
N CYS A 132 -0.70 8.56 1.71
CA CYS A 132 -1.15 7.46 0.85
C CYS A 132 -0.04 6.43 0.82
N ILE A 133 -0.26 5.29 1.49
CA ILE A 133 0.66 4.16 1.46
C ILE A 133 0.17 3.17 0.42
N HIS A 134 1.01 2.78 -0.54
CA HIS A 134 0.55 2.09 -1.73
C HIS A 134 1.47 0.98 -2.23
N LEU A 135 0.92 0.09 -3.04
CA LEU A 135 1.66 -1.00 -3.68
C LEU A 135 2.17 -0.65 -5.10
N TYR A 136 1.74 0.48 -5.65
CA TYR A 136 2.09 0.91 -7.01
C TYR A 136 3.51 1.50 -7.12
N PRO A 137 4.20 1.38 -8.27
CA PRO A 137 5.46 2.07 -8.51
C PRO A 137 5.32 3.59 -8.39
N SER A 138 6.27 4.22 -7.69
CA SER A 138 6.26 5.65 -7.35
C SER A 138 6.06 6.58 -8.55
N ASN A 139 6.62 6.24 -9.72
CA ASN A 139 6.51 7.03 -10.95
C ASN A 139 5.08 7.09 -11.52
N THR A 140 4.21 6.14 -11.17
CA THR A 140 2.83 6.09 -11.67
C THR A 140 1.97 7.19 -11.02
N LEU A 141 2.42 7.72 -9.88
CA LEU A 141 1.66 8.65 -9.04
C LEU A 141 2.10 10.12 -9.17
N GLU A 142 3.05 10.43 -10.04
CA GLU A 142 3.61 11.80 -10.16
C GLU A 142 2.53 12.87 -10.39
N ASN A 143 1.53 12.60 -11.24
CA ASN A 143 0.42 13.53 -11.46
C ASN A 143 -0.41 13.78 -10.19
N LEU A 144 -0.55 12.78 -9.32
CA LEU A 144 -1.25 12.96 -8.04
C LEU A 144 -0.38 13.75 -7.06
N LYS A 145 0.90 13.41 -6.96
CA LYS A 145 1.88 14.11 -6.11
C LYS A 145 1.95 15.60 -6.46
N SER A 146 1.96 15.94 -7.76
CA SER A 146 2.00 17.34 -8.21
C SER A 146 0.70 18.10 -7.99
N THR A 147 -0.43 17.40 -7.79
CA THR A 147 -1.75 18.00 -7.63
C THR A 147 -2.20 18.08 -6.17
N LEU A 148 -1.74 17.15 -5.33
CA LEU A 148 -2.16 16.97 -3.94
C LEU A 148 -1.04 17.40 -2.97
N ASN A 149 -0.89 18.71 -2.81
CA ASN A 149 0.20 19.30 -2.00
C ASN A 149 0.20 18.89 -0.51
N ASN A 150 -0.94 18.44 0.03
CA ASN A 150 -1.07 18.04 1.43
C ASN A 150 -0.88 16.53 1.65
N TRP A 151 -0.61 15.76 0.59
CA TRP A 151 -0.43 14.32 0.65
C TRP A 151 1.03 13.91 0.50
N PHE A 152 1.46 13.02 1.37
CA PHE A 152 2.71 12.27 1.26
C PHE A 152 2.41 10.88 0.69
N PHE A 153 3.23 10.44 -0.25
CA PHE A 153 3.04 9.14 -0.92
C PHE A 153 4.24 8.24 -0.63
N TYR A 154 3.98 7.05 -0.08
CA TYR A 154 5.00 6.06 0.22
C TYR A 154 4.61 4.71 -0.36
N ASP A 155 5.52 4.08 -1.11
CA ASP A 155 5.33 2.68 -1.50
C ASP A 155 5.69 1.72 -0.37
N PHE A 156 5.18 0.50 -0.45
CA PHE A 156 5.48 -0.57 0.52
C PHE A 156 6.97 -0.94 0.58
N GLU A 157 7.70 -0.77 -0.52
CA GLU A 157 9.16 -0.95 -0.52
C GLU A 157 9.82 0.07 0.41
N SER A 158 9.49 1.36 0.26
CA SER A 158 9.97 2.44 1.13
C SER A 158 9.55 2.24 2.57
N LEU A 159 8.32 1.77 2.80
CA LEU A 159 7.83 1.45 4.14
C LEU A 159 8.65 0.32 4.78
N SER A 160 8.94 -0.75 4.03
CA SER A 160 9.72 -1.90 4.51
C SER A 160 11.13 -1.49 4.96
N LYS A 161 11.76 -0.55 4.25
CA LYS A 161 13.10 -0.03 4.57
C LYS A 161 13.13 0.75 5.89
N ARG A 162 12.01 1.35 6.29
CA ARG A 162 11.89 2.08 7.57
C ARG A 162 11.67 1.16 8.77
N ILE A 163 11.20 -0.07 8.56
CA ILE A 163 10.93 -1.00 9.66
C ILE A 163 12.25 -1.39 10.32
N ASN A 164 12.45 -0.87 11.54
CA ASN A 164 13.50 -1.29 12.45
C ASN A 164 12.94 -2.26 13.50
N ILE A 165 13.09 -3.56 13.26
CA ILE A 165 12.55 -4.61 14.14
C ILE A 165 13.12 -4.54 15.56
N GLU A 166 14.32 -3.99 15.74
CA GLU A 166 14.98 -3.92 17.04
C GLU A 166 14.26 -2.99 18.02
N LYS A 167 13.43 -2.08 17.51
CA LYS A 167 12.61 -1.16 18.30
C LYS A 167 11.35 -1.80 18.88
N PHE A 168 11.09 -3.06 18.58
CA PHE A 168 9.94 -3.81 19.09
C PHE A 168 10.37 -4.92 20.05
N SER A 169 9.42 -5.37 20.88
CA SER A 169 9.63 -6.44 21.86
C SER A 169 10.08 -7.73 21.17
N GLN A 170 11.05 -8.43 21.79
CA GLN A 170 11.75 -9.58 21.17
C GLN A 170 10.79 -10.67 20.66
N ILE A 171 9.75 -10.98 21.43
CA ILE A 171 8.73 -11.99 21.08
C ILE A 171 7.98 -11.62 19.80
N LYS A 172 7.81 -10.32 19.54
CA LYS A 172 6.99 -9.80 18.44
C LYS A 172 7.79 -9.50 17.17
N ARG A 173 9.13 -9.44 17.26
CA ARG A 173 10.02 -9.15 16.13
C ARG A 173 9.82 -10.10 14.96
N VAL A 174 9.57 -11.39 15.22
CA VAL A 174 9.41 -12.38 14.15
C VAL A 174 8.24 -12.02 13.22
N TYR A 175 7.11 -11.57 13.78
CA TYR A 175 5.93 -11.18 13.00
C TYR A 175 6.16 -9.89 12.22
N ILE A 176 6.92 -8.94 12.78
CA ILE A 176 7.25 -7.67 12.13
C ILE A 176 8.26 -7.89 11.00
N GLU A 177 9.22 -8.78 11.21
CA GLU A 177 10.17 -9.20 10.19
C GLU A 177 9.46 -9.94 9.05
N ASP A 178 8.52 -10.83 9.37
CA ASP A 178 7.68 -11.48 8.37
C ASP A 178 6.82 -10.47 7.61
N TYR A 179 6.20 -9.50 8.29
CA TYR A 179 5.48 -8.41 7.64
C TYR A 179 6.39 -7.61 6.70
N LYS A 180 7.61 -7.26 7.14
CA LYS A 180 8.61 -6.56 6.32
C LYS A 180 8.97 -7.35 5.06
N LYS A 181 9.26 -8.64 5.20
CA LYS A 181 9.53 -9.55 4.06
C LYS A 181 8.34 -9.65 3.11
N MET A 182 7.12 -9.71 3.65
CA MET A 182 5.91 -9.73 2.85
C MET A 182 5.77 -8.44 2.02
N LEU A 183 6.02 -7.26 2.61
CA LEU A 183 5.98 -6.00 1.87
C LEU A 183 6.99 -5.98 0.72
N ILE A 184 8.22 -6.45 0.96
CA ILE A 184 9.26 -6.56 -0.07
C ILE A 184 8.79 -7.47 -1.20
N GLY A 185 8.34 -8.69 -0.87
CA GLY A 185 7.87 -9.64 -1.88
C GLY A 185 6.68 -9.12 -2.69
N LEU A 186 5.74 -8.41 -2.06
CA LEU A 186 4.63 -7.75 -2.77
C LEU A 186 5.15 -6.65 -3.71
N SER A 187 6.09 -5.81 -3.26
CA SER A 187 6.69 -4.77 -4.10
C SER A 187 7.47 -5.36 -5.28
N ASP A 188 8.25 -6.41 -5.06
CA ASP A 188 9.00 -7.09 -6.13
C ASP A 188 8.07 -7.75 -7.15
N LEU A 189 7.00 -8.41 -6.67
CA LEU A 189 5.96 -8.98 -7.52
C LEU A 189 5.33 -7.91 -8.41
N PHE A 190 4.98 -6.75 -7.83
CA PHE A 190 4.39 -5.66 -8.59
C PHE A 190 5.39 -4.99 -9.53
N ARG A 191 6.68 -4.95 -9.17
CA ARG A 191 7.75 -4.47 -10.04
C ARG A 191 7.86 -5.34 -11.30
N LEU A 192 7.79 -6.66 -11.13
CA LEU A 192 7.74 -7.62 -12.24
C LEU A 192 6.50 -7.42 -13.12
N PHE A 193 5.37 -7.03 -12.52
CA PHE A 193 4.14 -6.73 -13.26
C PHE A 193 4.12 -5.34 -13.91
N SER A 194 4.90 -4.37 -13.43
CA SER A 194 5.03 -3.07 -14.09
C SER A 194 5.76 -3.23 -15.42
N PHE A 195 4.96 -3.25 -16.48
CA PHE A 195 5.40 -3.28 -17.87
C PHE A 195 6.33 -2.10 -18.18
N ASN A 196 7.38 -2.38 -18.95
CA ASN A 196 8.34 -1.39 -19.43
C ASN A 196 7.59 -0.28 -20.20
N GLN A 197 7.51 0.94 -19.64
CA GLN A 197 6.69 2.05 -20.16
C GLN A 197 7.09 2.52 -21.57
N THR A 198 8.24 2.07 -22.07
CA THR A 198 8.85 2.49 -23.34
C THR A 198 8.38 1.71 -24.55
N ARG A 199 7.53 0.69 -24.38
CA ARG A 199 6.87 0.02 -25.51
C ARG A 199 5.36 0.20 -25.40
N PRO A 200 4.72 0.93 -26.34
CA PRO A 200 3.25 1.01 -26.42
C PRO A 200 2.61 -0.32 -26.83
N ASN A 201 3.43 -1.36 -26.99
CA ASN A 201 2.98 -2.71 -26.81
C ASN A 201 2.55 -2.90 -25.34
N TYR A 202 1.28 -2.59 -25.07
CA TYR A 202 0.46 -3.31 -24.09
C TYR A 202 0.37 -4.79 -24.49
N ASP A 203 1.52 -5.43 -24.66
CA ASP A 203 1.65 -6.84 -24.89
C ASP A 203 1.42 -7.45 -23.52
N PHE A 204 0.14 -7.71 -23.25
CA PHE A 204 -0.28 -9.06 -22.98
C PHE A 204 0.92 -9.94 -22.58
N VAL A 205 1.08 -10.24 -21.30
CA VAL A 205 1.76 -11.50 -20.90
C VAL A 205 1.19 -12.67 -21.73
N TRP A 206 -0.07 -12.52 -22.18
CA TRP A 206 -0.79 -13.30 -23.18
C TRP A 206 -0.18 -13.38 -24.61
N LYS A 207 0.63 -12.42 -25.07
CA LYS A 207 1.27 -12.42 -26.41
C LYS A 207 2.70 -12.97 -26.39
N ASN A 208 3.35 -12.96 -25.22
CA ASN A 208 4.73 -13.45 -25.06
C ASN A 208 4.81 -14.84 -24.41
N ALA A 209 3.72 -15.31 -23.80
CA ALA A 209 3.46 -16.74 -23.63
C ALA A 209 3.53 -17.39 -25.01
N LYS A 210 4.42 -18.36 -25.21
CA LYS A 210 4.60 -18.96 -26.54
C LYS A 210 3.31 -19.65 -26.98
N ASN A 211 2.54 -20.18 -26.02
CA ASN A 211 1.28 -20.90 -26.20
C ASN A 211 0.25 -20.47 -25.13
N GLN A 212 -1.05 -20.73 -25.35
CA GLN A 212 -2.12 -20.46 -24.36
C GLN A 212 -1.88 -21.11 -22.99
N GLU A 213 -1.18 -22.25 -22.94
CA GLU A 213 -0.85 -23.00 -21.73
C GLU A 213 -0.02 -22.22 -20.70
N ASP A 214 0.96 -21.42 -21.14
CA ASP A 214 1.78 -20.60 -20.21
C ASP A 214 0.94 -19.54 -19.47
N ASN A 215 -0.17 -19.09 -20.10
CA ASN A 215 -1.09 -18.13 -19.48
C ASN A 215 -2.02 -18.80 -18.47
N PHE A 216 -2.47 -20.02 -18.76
CA PHE A 216 -3.22 -20.82 -17.80
C PHE A 216 -2.36 -21.17 -16.59
N ASP A 217 -1.07 -21.46 -16.77
CA ASP A 217 -0.14 -21.72 -15.66
C ASP A 217 0.08 -20.47 -14.78
N LEU A 218 0.27 -19.30 -15.39
CA LEU A 218 0.38 -18.04 -14.63
C LEU A 218 -0.92 -17.71 -13.87
N GLN A 219 -2.07 -17.84 -14.52
CA GLN A 219 -3.36 -17.62 -13.89
C GLN A 219 -3.56 -18.59 -12.73
N ALA A 220 -3.38 -19.90 -12.96
CA ALA A 220 -3.53 -20.94 -11.96
C ALA A 220 -2.59 -20.70 -10.76
N LYS A 221 -1.33 -20.34 -11.01
CA LYS A 221 -0.38 -19.95 -9.97
C LYS A 221 -0.89 -18.75 -9.18
N LEU A 222 -1.25 -17.64 -9.82
CA LEU A 222 -1.75 -16.46 -9.11
C LEU A 222 -3.07 -16.70 -8.37
N GLU A 223 -3.93 -17.58 -8.88
CA GLU A 223 -5.16 -18.02 -8.22
C GLU A 223 -4.86 -18.87 -6.99
N GLU A 224 -3.88 -19.79 -7.05
CA GLU A 224 -3.38 -20.54 -5.89
C GLU A 224 -2.97 -19.59 -4.74
N TYR A 225 -2.37 -18.46 -5.10
CA TYR A 225 -1.93 -17.44 -4.13
C TYR A 225 -2.99 -16.38 -3.79
N LYS A 226 -4.22 -16.48 -4.30
CA LYS A 226 -5.27 -15.44 -4.18
C LYS A 226 -4.80 -14.04 -4.63
N LEU A 227 -3.87 -13.98 -5.59
CA LEU A 227 -3.27 -12.77 -6.15
C LEU A 227 -3.82 -12.42 -7.54
N TRP A 228 -4.54 -13.33 -8.19
CA TRP A 228 -5.04 -13.13 -9.55
C TRP A 228 -5.92 -11.89 -9.71
N GLU A 229 -6.91 -11.71 -8.82
CA GLU A 229 -7.78 -10.52 -8.84
C GLU A 229 -6.99 -9.22 -8.66
N LEU A 230 -5.99 -9.26 -7.78
CA LEU A 230 -5.11 -8.12 -7.50
C LEU A 230 -4.28 -7.77 -8.74
N PHE A 231 -3.75 -8.79 -9.43
CA PHE A 231 -3.04 -8.64 -10.69
C PHE A 231 -3.93 -8.08 -11.81
N LEU A 232 -5.14 -8.61 -12.00
CA LEU A 232 -6.10 -8.11 -12.98
C LEU A 232 -6.48 -6.65 -12.71
N HIS A 233 -6.72 -6.30 -11.45
CA HIS A 233 -7.04 -4.93 -11.08
C HIS A 233 -5.87 -3.99 -11.39
N TYR A 234 -4.64 -4.35 -10.99
CA TYR A 234 -3.44 -3.58 -11.28
C TYR A 234 -3.29 -3.32 -12.77
N ARG A 235 -3.46 -4.37 -13.60
CA ARG A 235 -3.36 -4.26 -15.06
C ARG A 235 -4.41 -3.36 -15.67
N SER A 236 -5.68 -3.50 -15.28
CA SER A 236 -6.75 -2.67 -15.83
C SER A 236 -6.54 -1.18 -15.53
N LYS A 237 -6.01 -0.84 -14.35
CA LYS A 237 -5.71 0.54 -13.96
C LYS A 237 -4.50 1.10 -14.68
N HIS A 238 -3.43 0.33 -14.82
CA HIS A 238 -2.27 0.74 -15.60
C HIS A 238 -2.67 1.03 -17.05
N PHE A 239 -3.48 0.14 -17.66
CA PHE A 239 -4.06 0.32 -19.01
C PHE A 239 -4.77 1.66 -19.14
N PHE A 240 -5.69 1.96 -18.22
CA PHE A 240 -6.42 3.22 -18.23
C PHE A 240 -5.50 4.45 -18.11
N ILE A 241 -4.47 4.40 -17.24
CA ILE A 241 -3.54 5.52 -17.04
C ILE A 241 -2.70 5.78 -18.28
N ALA A 242 -2.21 4.73 -18.94
CA ALA A 242 -1.34 4.88 -20.11
C ALA A 242 -2.10 5.39 -21.35
N PHE A 243 -3.33 4.92 -21.57
CA PHE A 243 -4.16 5.40 -22.69
C PHE A 243 -4.70 6.82 -22.48
N LYS A 244 -4.85 7.29 -21.23
CA LYS A 244 -5.21 8.70 -20.95
C LYS A 244 -4.09 9.70 -21.22
N LYS A 245 -2.84 9.24 -21.38
CA LYS A 245 -1.67 10.08 -21.67
C LYS A 245 -1.35 10.19 -23.16
N GLN A 246 -2.09 9.49 -24.03
CA GLN A 246 -2.09 9.65 -25.49
C GLN A 246 -3.22 10.59 -25.90
#